data_AF-A0AAD7YR25-F1
#
_entry.id   AF-A0AAD7YR25-F1
#
_cell.length_a   1.000
_cell.length_b   1.000
_cell.length_c   1.000
_cell.angle_alpha   90.00
_cell.angle_beta   90.00
_cell.angle_gamma   90.00
#
_symmetry.space_group_name_H-M   'P 1'
#
loop_
_entity.id
_entity.type
_entity.pdbx_description
1 polymer ?
#
loop_
_entity_poly.entity_id
_entity_poly.type
_entity_poly.pdbx_seq_one_letter_code
_entity_poly.pdbx_strand_id
1 'polypeptide(L)'
;MTEYNESISRKTLSRTLEPVTKIGYMDGASDGQTATFQDSFNVGYKQGFVFGVELGFREAMSSVRQEESGLPNLGDQRKINCQICTKGANAQDNIGNLYNIQQEKNTEFFLR
;
A
#
# COMPACT_ATOMS: atom_id res chain seq x y z
N MET A 1 -41.83 -41.59 -10.42
CA MET A 1 -41.64 -40.57 -11.49
C MET A 1 -41.18 -39.23 -10.93
N THR A 2 -41.64 -38.83 -9.74
CA THR A 2 -41.27 -37.59 -9.03
C THR A 2 -39.81 -37.51 -8.59
N GLU A 3 -39.26 -38.59 -8.03
CA GLU A 3 -37.85 -38.65 -7.56
C GLU A 3 -36.81 -38.42 -8.68
N TYR A 4 -37.09 -38.96 -9.88
CA TYR A 4 -36.20 -38.82 -11.04
C TYR A 4 -36.13 -37.36 -11.51
N ASN A 5 -37.28 -36.68 -11.58
CA ASN A 5 -37.37 -35.27 -11.98
C ASN A 5 -36.75 -34.34 -10.92
N GLU A 6 -36.85 -34.68 -9.63
CA GLU A 6 -36.14 -33.96 -8.57
C GLU A 6 -34.63 -34.10 -8.70
N SER A 7 -34.14 -35.31 -9.00
CA SER A 7 -32.70 -35.56 -9.16
C SER A 7 -32.10 -34.79 -10.35
N ILE A 8 -32.85 -34.67 -11.45
CA ILE A 8 -32.43 -33.89 -12.62
C ILE A 8 -32.43 -32.41 -12.28
N SER A 9 -33.48 -31.92 -11.62
CA SER A 9 -33.58 -30.51 -11.23
C SER A 9 -32.42 -30.09 -10.31
N ARG A 10 -32.06 -30.92 -9.32
CA ARG A 10 -30.92 -30.66 -8.43
C ARG A 10 -29.58 -30.67 -9.17
N LYS A 11 -29.37 -31.62 -10.09
CA LYS A 11 -28.12 -31.69 -10.88
C LYS A 11 -27.98 -30.49 -11.81
N THR A 12 -29.06 -30.05 -12.43
CA THR A 12 -29.07 -28.86 -13.28
C THR A 12 -28.79 -27.61 -12.45
N LEU A 13 -29.45 -27.45 -11.30
CA LEU A 13 -29.19 -26.35 -10.38
C LEU A 13 -27.72 -26.31 -9.94
N SER A 14 -27.14 -27.44 -9.54
CA SER A 14 -25.73 -27.54 -9.15
C SER A 14 -24.79 -27.13 -10.29
N ARG A 15 -25.03 -27.64 -11.50
CA ARG A 15 -24.24 -27.30 -12.69
C ARG A 15 -24.32 -25.83 -13.08
N THR A 16 -25.44 -25.18 -12.81
CA THR A 16 -25.59 -23.74 -13.07
C THR A 16 -24.94 -22.91 -11.96
N LEU A 17 -25.03 -23.33 -10.70
CA LEU A 17 -24.52 -22.56 -9.56
C LEU A 17 -23.00 -22.67 -9.39
N GLU A 18 -22.39 -23.84 -9.57
CA GLU A 18 -20.93 -24.05 -9.42
C GLU A 18 -20.04 -23.08 -10.22
N PRO A 19 -20.28 -22.84 -11.53
CA PRO A 19 -19.46 -21.89 -12.27
C PRO A 19 -19.70 -20.45 -11.80
N VAL A 20 -20.94 -20.09 -11.44
CA VAL A 20 -21.27 -18.75 -10.92
C VAL A 20 -20.59 -18.49 -9.57
N THR A 21 -20.60 -19.46 -8.67
CA THR A 21 -19.93 -19.35 -7.36
C THR A 21 -18.42 -19.30 -7.51
N LYS A 22 -17.84 -20.09 -8.43
CA LYS A 22 -16.40 -20.05 -8.71
C LYS A 22 -15.96 -18.70 -9.28
N ILE A 23 -16.70 -18.17 -10.25
CA ILE A 23 -16.41 -16.85 -10.84
C ILE A 23 -16.54 -15.78 -9.77
N GLY A 24 -17.64 -15.77 -9.00
CA GLY A 24 -17.83 -14.81 -7.91
C GLY A 24 -16.74 -14.88 -6.83
N TYR A 25 -16.20 -16.07 -6.53
CA TYR A 25 -15.06 -16.22 -5.63
C TYR A 25 -13.77 -15.67 -6.23
N MET A 26 -13.51 -15.92 -7.52
CA MET A 26 -12.33 -15.38 -8.22
C MET A 26 -12.37 -13.86 -8.31
N ASP A 27 -13.54 -13.29 -8.64
CA ASP A 27 -13.76 -11.84 -8.69
C ASP A 27 -13.59 -11.24 -7.29
N GLY A 28 -14.22 -11.81 -6.27
CA GLY A 28 -14.06 -11.35 -4.88
C GLY A 28 -12.61 -11.44 -4.37
N ALA A 29 -11.85 -12.45 -4.79
CA ALA A 29 -10.43 -12.56 -4.47
C ALA A 29 -9.58 -11.51 -5.21
N SER A 30 -9.92 -11.18 -6.46
CA SER A 30 -9.28 -10.11 -7.23
C SER A 30 -9.57 -8.75 -6.61
N ASP A 31 -10.85 -8.47 -6.33
CA ASP A 31 -11.30 -7.22 -5.72
C ASP A 31 -10.68 -7.02 -4.33
N GLY A 32 -10.61 -8.09 -3.53
CA GLY A 32 -9.95 -8.07 -2.21
C GLY A 32 -8.45 -7.77 -2.30
N GLN A 33 -7.75 -8.34 -3.29
CA GLN A 33 -6.34 -8.02 -3.54
C GLN A 33 -6.15 -6.55 -3.97
N THR A 34 -6.99 -6.07 -4.89
CA THR A 34 -6.95 -4.67 -5.35
C THR A 34 -7.23 -3.71 -4.20
N ALA A 35 -8.25 -3.98 -3.37
CA ALA A 35 -8.57 -3.17 -2.20
C ALA A 35 -7.41 -3.12 -1.21
N THR A 36 -6.84 -4.28 -0.86
CA THR A 36 -5.69 -4.38 0.06
C THR A 36 -4.47 -3.62 -0.48
N PHE A 37 -4.19 -3.76 -1.78
CA PHE A 37 -3.12 -3.00 -2.44
C PHE A 37 -3.39 -1.50 -2.35
N GLN A 38 -4.58 -1.04 -2.69
CA GLN A 38 -4.92 0.38 -2.68
C GLN A 38 -4.84 0.97 -1.27
N ASP A 39 -5.32 0.26 -0.26
CA ASP A 39 -5.24 0.71 1.14
C ASP A 39 -3.79 0.84 1.61
N SER A 40 -2.96 -0.17 1.32
CA SER A 40 -1.54 -0.13 1.68
C SER A 40 -0.78 0.97 0.93
N PHE A 41 -1.09 1.18 -0.35
CA PHE A 41 -0.56 2.28 -1.14
C PHE A 41 -0.96 3.63 -0.56
N ASN A 42 -2.23 3.83 -0.22
CA ASN A 42 -2.74 5.08 0.35
C ASN A 42 -2.04 5.43 1.66
N VAL A 43 -1.80 4.43 2.52
CA VAL A 43 -1.06 4.61 3.78
C VAL A 43 0.37 5.09 3.51
N GLY A 44 1.11 4.41 2.63
CA GLY A 44 2.48 4.78 2.28
C GLY A 44 2.57 6.14 1.60
N TYR A 45 1.66 6.42 0.66
CA TYR A 45 1.59 7.70 -0.05
C TYR A 45 1.33 8.86 0.91
N LYS A 46 0.36 8.72 1.82
CA LYS A 46 0.06 9.75 2.83
C LYS A 46 1.29 10.06 3.69
N GLN A 47 1.99 9.02 4.15
CA GLN A 47 3.20 9.19 4.96
C GLN A 47 4.31 9.92 4.20
N GLY A 48 4.59 9.50 2.96
CA GLY A 48 5.60 10.13 2.12
C GLY A 48 5.26 11.58 1.75
N PHE A 49 3.98 11.86 1.45
CA PHE A 49 3.52 13.20 1.12
C PHE A 49 3.70 14.18 2.27
N VAL A 50 3.25 13.81 3.49
CA VAL A 50 3.40 14.66 4.68
C VAL A 50 4.87 14.96 4.96
N PHE A 51 5.72 13.94 4.93
CA PHE A 51 7.16 14.10 5.14
C PHE A 51 7.81 15.01 4.09
N GLY A 52 7.51 14.78 2.80
CA GLY A 52 8.07 15.55 1.70
C GLY A 52 7.67 17.03 1.74
N VAL A 53 6.42 17.33 2.11
CA VAL A 53 5.94 18.71 2.29
C VAL A 53 6.66 19.39 3.44
N GLU A 54 6.77 18.75 4.61
CA GLU A 54 7.51 19.30 5.75
C GLU A 54 8.98 19.58 5.41
N LEU A 55 9.60 18.66 4.68
CA LEU A 55 10.98 18.80 4.21
C LEU A 55 11.16 20.01 3.30
N GLY A 56 10.26 20.19 2.33
CA GLY A 56 10.28 21.35 1.44
C GLY A 56 10.09 22.67 2.19
N PHE A 57 9.24 22.68 3.23
CA PHE A 57 9.11 23.86 4.10
C PHE A 57 10.40 24.18 4.87
N ARG A 58 11.09 23.17 5.40
CA ARG A 58 12.38 23.38 6.09
C ARG A 58 13.45 23.90 5.14
N GLU A 59 13.54 23.34 3.93
CA GLU A 59 14.45 23.82 2.89
C GLU A 59 14.16 25.30 2.56
N ALA A 60 12.89 25.63 2.29
CA ALA A 60 12.49 27.00 2.00
C ALA A 60 12.86 27.95 3.15
N MET A 61 12.58 27.58 4.40
CA MET A 61 12.93 28.40 5.57
C MET A 61 14.45 28.57 5.73
N SER A 62 15.25 27.52 5.52
CA SER A 62 16.71 27.62 5.58
C SER A 62 17.28 28.54 4.50
N SER A 63 16.71 28.49 3.29
CA SER A 63 17.12 29.37 2.19
C SER A 63 16.84 30.86 2.50
N VAL A 64 15.73 31.14 3.18
CA VAL A 64 15.38 32.50 3.64
C VAL A 64 16.34 32.98 4.73
N ARG A 65 16.80 32.08 5.60
CA ARG A 65 17.74 32.39 6.71
C ARG A 65 19.21 32.41 6.31
N GLN A 66 19.54 32.05 5.06
CA GLN A 66 20.92 31.87 4.58
C GLN A 66 21.72 30.87 5.45
N GLU A 67 21.05 29.90 6.04
CA GLU A 67 21.70 28.81 6.77
C GLU A 67 22.00 27.67 5.80
N GLU A 68 23.14 26.99 5.97
CA GLU A 68 23.36 25.73 5.29
C GLU A 68 22.26 24.77 5.73
N SER A 69 21.41 24.39 4.78
CA SER A 69 20.16 23.69 5.06
C SER A 69 20.35 22.31 5.67
N GLY A 70 21.57 21.76 5.65
CA GLY A 70 21.90 20.40 6.09
C GLY A 70 21.10 19.31 5.34
N LEU A 71 20.30 19.72 4.35
CA LEU A 71 19.28 18.91 3.72
C LEU A 71 19.86 18.24 2.47
N PRO A 72 19.54 16.95 2.25
CA PRO A 72 19.97 16.25 1.06
C PRO A 72 19.34 16.88 -0.19
N ASN A 73 20.02 16.75 -1.32
CA ASN A 73 19.51 17.21 -2.61
C ASN A 73 18.13 16.61 -2.90
N LEU A 74 17.09 17.46 -2.94
CA LEU A 74 15.70 17.05 -3.14
C LEU A 74 15.37 16.61 -4.58
N GLY A 75 16.34 16.66 -5.50
CA GLY A 75 16.18 16.22 -6.88
C GLY A 75 16.01 14.70 -7.03
N ASP A 76 16.44 13.90 -6.05
CA ASP A 76 16.24 12.44 -6.04
C ASP A 76 15.35 12.02 -4.87
N GLN A 77 14.08 11.78 -5.17
CA GLN A 77 13.05 11.37 -4.21
C GLN A 77 13.38 10.09 -3.45
N ARG A 78 14.21 9.19 -4.01
CA ARG A 78 14.66 7.97 -3.31
C ARG A 78 15.63 8.28 -2.18
N LYS A 79 16.35 9.40 -2.27
CA LYS A 79 17.31 9.87 -1.27
C LYS A 79 16.65 10.73 -0.19
N ILE A 80 15.39 11.11 -0.37
CA ILE A 80 14.57 11.87 0.58
C ILE A 80 14.03 10.95 1.70
N ASN A 81 14.89 10.11 2.29
CA ASN A 81 14.58 9.24 3.43
C ASN A 81 13.62 8.04 3.19
N CYS A 82 13.38 7.63 1.94
CA CYS A 82 12.58 6.43 1.66
C CYS A 82 13.32 5.14 2.08
N GLN A 83 12.88 4.47 3.15
CA GLN A 83 13.52 3.26 3.68
C GLN A 83 13.37 2.07 2.74
N ILE A 84 12.20 1.92 2.13
CA ILE A 84 11.92 0.85 1.16
C ILE A 84 12.78 1.04 -0.11
N CYS A 85 12.95 2.28 -0.56
CA CYS A 85 13.72 2.57 -1.78
C CYS A 85 15.22 2.34 -1.57
N THR A 86 15.72 2.53 -0.35
CA THR A 86 17.15 2.44 -0.02
C THR A 86 17.58 1.04 0.39
N LYS A 87 16.74 0.33 1.18
CA LYS A 87 17.06 -0.99 1.73
C LYS A 87 16.38 -2.14 0.96
N GLY A 88 15.42 -1.82 0.10
CA GLY A 88 14.49 -2.81 -0.45
C GLY A 88 13.40 -3.17 0.56
N ALA A 89 12.33 -3.80 0.08
CA ALA A 89 11.35 -4.49 0.92
C ALA A 89 11.58 -6.00 0.78
N ASN A 90 11.59 -6.73 1.90
CA ASN A 90 11.54 -8.19 1.85
C ASN A 90 10.11 -8.67 1.70
N ALA A 91 9.92 -9.80 1.03
CA ALA A 91 8.60 -10.43 0.88
C ALA A 91 7.95 -10.85 2.22
N GLN A 92 8.73 -10.91 3.31
CA GLN A 92 8.23 -11.19 4.66
C GLN A 92 7.88 -9.94 5.47
N ASP A 93 8.22 -8.75 4.99
CA ASP A 93 7.90 -7.52 5.70
C ASP A 93 6.41 -7.23 5.57
N ASN A 94 5.72 -7.14 6.71
CA ASN A 94 4.34 -6.69 6.72
C ASN A 94 4.26 -5.16 6.62
N ILE A 95 3.18 -4.67 6.02
CA ILE A 95 2.94 -3.24 5.76
C ILE A 95 3.05 -2.39 7.04
N GLY A 96 2.53 -2.90 8.16
CA GLY A 96 2.59 -2.19 9.44
C GLY A 96 4.01 -1.97 9.93
N ASN A 97 4.88 -2.98 9.79
CA ASN A 97 6.29 -2.87 10.14
C ASN A 97 7.01 -1.87 9.23
N LEU A 98 6.79 -1.94 7.92
CA LEU A 98 7.37 -1.00 6.95
C LEU A 98 6.95 0.44 7.26
N TYR A 99 5.66 0.66 7.57
CA TYR A 99 5.13 1.96 7.96
C TYR A 99 5.80 2.48 9.23
N ASN A 100 5.92 1.64 10.26
CA ASN A 100 6.52 2.04 11.54
C ASN A 100 8.01 2.40 11.38
N ILE A 101 8.77 1.58 10.66
CA ILE A 101 10.19 1.85 10.37
C ILE A 101 10.34 3.17 9.61
N GLN A 102 9.51 3.41 8.60
CA GLN A 102 9.52 4.68 7.87
C GLN A 102 9.16 5.86 8.77
N GLN A 103 8.19 5.69 9.67
CA GLN A 103 7.76 6.74 10.60
C GLN A 103 8.85 7.12 11.60
N GLU A 104 9.50 6.11 12.17
CA GLU A 104 10.61 6.27 13.10
C GLU A 104 11.75 7.02 12.41
N LYS A 105 12.14 6.60 11.20
CA LYS A 105 13.23 7.25 10.45
C LYS A 105 12.88 8.65 9.97
N ASN A 106 11.62 8.95 9.67
CA ASN A 106 11.17 10.32 9.38
C ASN A 106 11.27 11.20 10.64
N THR A 107 10.91 10.66 11.79
CA THR A 107 10.97 11.40 13.06
C THR A 107 12.42 11.67 13.46
N GLU A 108 13.29 10.66 13.38
CA GLU A 108 14.74 10.82 13.62
C GLU A 108 15.37 11.86 12.70
N PHE A 109 14.97 11.90 11.43
CA PHE A 109 15.50 12.84 10.45
C PHE A 109 15.27 14.30 10.87
N PHE A 110 14.12 14.58 11.47
CA PHE A 110 13.71 15.92 11.84
C PHE A 110 14.14 16.36 13.25
N LEU A 111 14.64 15.43 14.08
CA LEU A 111 15.20 15.69 15.40
C LEU A 111 16.70 15.99 15.36
N ARG A 112 17.38 15.70 14.24
CA ARG A 112 18.74 16.17 13.97
C ARG A 112 18.72 17.62 13.49
#